data_AF-A0A9D8RP00-F1
#
_entry.id   AF-A0A9D8RP00-F1
#
_cell.length_a   1.000
_cell.length_b   1.000
_cell.length_c   1.000
_cell.angle_alpha   90.00
_cell.angle_beta   90.00
_cell.angle_gamma   90.00
#
_symmetry.space_group_name_H-M   'P 1'
#
loop_
_entity.id
_entity.type
_entity.pdbx_description
1 polymer ?
#
loop_
_entity_poly.entity_id
_entity_poly.type
_entity_poly.pdbx_seq_one_letter_code
_entity_poly.pdbx_strand_id
1 'polypeptide(L)'
;MRQLYILIVTLCVAFSAAAQSLNPADYDFPLRDVAGYYSANFGEMRPNHFHSGTDFKTDGVEGKPVVAVADGYVSRILQSPSGYGLALYVVHPNGTTSVYGHLSRFRSDIAEYVKAERRRLKQSRVDLYCKAGQFTVKRGEEIARSGNTG
;
A
#
# COMPACT_ATOMS: atom_id res chain seq x y z
N MET A 1 22.92 -37.24 -24.00
CA MET A 1 21.93 -36.34 -24.65
C MET A 1 20.87 -35.83 -23.68
N ARG A 2 20.01 -36.68 -23.07
CA ARG A 2 18.94 -36.24 -22.14
C ARG A 2 19.44 -35.40 -20.95
N GLN A 3 20.55 -35.80 -20.33
CA GLN A 3 21.19 -35.08 -19.22
C GLN A 3 21.66 -33.66 -19.61
N LEU A 4 22.12 -33.49 -20.86
CA LEU A 4 22.58 -32.22 -21.38
C LEU A 4 21.40 -31.27 -21.67
N TYR A 5 20.28 -31.80 -22.20
CA TYR A 5 19.06 -31.02 -22.38
C TYR A 5 18.45 -30.56 -21.06
N ILE A 6 18.43 -31.43 -20.04
CA ILE A 6 17.96 -31.05 -18.70
C ILE A 6 18.83 -29.92 -18.17
N LEU A 7 20.17 -30.05 -18.21
CA LEU A 7 21.10 -29.03 -17.73
C LEU A 7 20.96 -27.68 -18.44
N ILE A 8 20.79 -27.68 -19.77
CA ILE A 8 20.59 -26.46 -20.57
C ILE A 8 19.26 -25.79 -20.18
N VAL A 9 18.18 -26.57 -20.02
CA VAL A 9 16.88 -26.04 -19.60
C VAL A 9 16.95 -25.46 -18.18
N THR A 10 17.59 -26.12 -17.22
CA THR A 10 17.76 -25.56 -15.86
C THR A 10 18.59 -24.28 -15.86
N LEU A 11 19.65 -24.20 -16.68
CA LEU A 11 20.51 -23.02 -16.78
C LEU A 11 19.79 -21.82 -17.40
N CYS A 12 18.95 -22.04 -18.42
CA CYS A 12 18.13 -20.99 -19.03
C CYS A 12 17.03 -20.46 -18.09
N VAL A 13 16.43 -21.32 -17.27
CA VAL A 13 15.43 -20.91 -16.26
C VAL A 13 16.08 -20.08 -15.16
N ALA A 14 17.30 -20.43 -14.72
CA ALA A 14 18.04 -19.68 -13.71
C ALA A 14 18.45 -18.27 -14.20
N PHE A 15 18.79 -18.10 -15.48
CA PHE A 15 19.12 -16.80 -16.06
C PHE A 15 17.91 -15.88 -16.28
N SER A 16 16.69 -16.42 -16.32
CA SER A 16 15.45 -15.65 -16.51
C SER A 16 14.86 -15.13 -15.19
N ALA A 17 15.42 -15.53 -14.05
CA ALA A 17 15.03 -15.03 -12.74
C ALA A 17 15.64 -13.66 -12.48
N ALA A 18 15.13 -12.62 -13.16
CA ALA A 18 15.41 -11.25 -12.75
C ALA A 18 14.80 -11.03 -11.36
N ALA A 19 15.65 -10.81 -10.35
CA ALA A 19 15.20 -10.38 -9.04
C ALA A 19 14.53 -8.99 -9.14
N GLN A 20 13.64 -8.67 -8.19
CA GLN A 20 13.09 -7.32 -8.08
C GLN A 20 14.24 -6.34 -7.86
N SER A 21 14.43 -5.40 -8.80
CA SER A 21 15.34 -4.28 -8.60
C SER A 21 14.57 -3.18 -7.88
N LEU A 22 14.87 -2.98 -6.60
CA LEU A 22 14.28 -1.92 -5.80
C LEU A 22 15.22 -0.72 -5.79
N ASN A 23 14.79 0.39 -6.36
CA ASN A 23 15.50 1.66 -6.28
C ASN A 23 14.72 2.63 -5.37
N PRO A 24 15.29 3.10 -4.23
CA PRO A 24 14.64 4.08 -3.37
C PRO A 24 14.21 5.35 -4.10
N ALA A 25 14.92 5.74 -5.18
CA ALA A 25 14.57 6.91 -5.98
C ALA A 25 13.23 6.78 -6.71
N ASP A 26 12.68 5.56 -6.82
CA ASP A 26 11.37 5.30 -7.42
C ASP A 26 10.22 5.77 -6.51
N TYR A 27 10.50 6.02 -5.22
CA TYR A 27 9.48 6.27 -4.20
C TYR A 27 9.61 7.68 -3.59
N ASP A 28 8.47 8.35 -3.46
CA ASP A 28 8.33 9.59 -2.71
C ASP A 28 8.07 9.32 -1.22
N PHE A 29 8.37 10.31 -0.38
CA PHE A 29 7.89 10.34 0.99
C PHE A 29 6.34 10.43 1.01
N PRO A 30 5.62 9.59 1.77
CA PRO A 30 4.18 9.38 1.61
C PRO A 30 3.29 10.47 2.23
N LEU A 31 3.86 11.46 2.93
CA LEU A 31 3.12 12.55 3.57
C LEU A 31 3.58 13.91 3.03
N ARG A 32 2.65 14.86 2.95
CA ARG A 32 2.95 16.27 2.69
C ARG A 32 2.68 17.11 3.94
N ASP A 33 3.31 18.28 3.98
CA ASP A 33 3.12 19.29 5.04
C ASP A 33 3.43 18.77 6.44
N VAL A 34 4.47 17.94 6.59
CA VAL A 34 4.91 17.38 7.87
C VAL A 34 6.39 17.64 8.13
N ALA A 35 6.79 17.67 9.40
CA ALA A 35 8.19 17.79 9.78
C ALA A 35 9.06 16.57 9.38
N GLY A 36 8.43 15.42 9.10
CA GLY A 36 9.10 14.21 8.60
C GLY A 36 9.64 13.26 9.68
N TYR A 37 9.18 13.39 10.93
CA TYR A 37 9.55 12.47 12.01
C TYR A 37 8.82 11.14 11.92
N TYR A 38 9.45 10.07 12.39
CA TYR A 38 8.84 8.75 12.61
C TYR A 38 8.51 8.53 14.09
N SER A 39 7.53 7.67 14.37
CA SER A 39 7.14 7.23 15.71
C SER A 39 7.40 5.75 15.97
N ALA A 40 7.52 4.92 14.93
CA ALA A 40 7.85 3.51 15.04
C ALA A 40 8.52 3.02 13.75
N ASN A 41 9.44 2.05 13.86
CA ASN A 41 10.19 1.51 12.73
C ASN A 41 9.68 0.13 12.29
N PHE A 42 10.08 -0.27 11.07
CA PHE A 42 9.89 -1.64 10.59
C PHE A 42 10.66 -2.62 11.48
N GLY A 43 10.02 -3.74 11.82
CA GLY A 43 10.61 -4.80 12.64
C GLY A 43 10.62 -4.50 14.15
N GLU A 44 10.05 -3.37 14.58
CA GLU A 44 9.94 -3.06 16.01
C GLU A 44 9.09 -4.12 16.74
N MET A 45 9.58 -4.59 17.90
CA MET A 45 8.92 -5.64 18.68
C MET A 45 7.65 -5.11 19.35
N ARG A 46 6.51 -5.77 19.12
CA ARG A 46 5.24 -5.56 19.83
C ARG A 46 4.90 -6.83 20.62
N PRO A 47 4.00 -6.75 21.63
CA PRO A 47 3.72 -7.90 22.50
C PRO A 47 3.34 -9.21 21.80
N ASN A 48 2.78 -9.13 20.60
CA ASN A 48 2.24 -10.28 19.86
C ASN A 48 2.70 -10.37 18.39
N HIS A 49 3.52 -9.45 17.89
CA HIS A 49 4.03 -9.47 16.50
C HIS A 49 5.20 -8.48 16.32
N PHE A 50 5.85 -8.52 15.15
CA PHE A 50 6.74 -7.46 14.69
C PHE A 50 5.97 -6.42 13.89
N HIS A 51 6.31 -5.14 14.07
CA HIS A 51 5.72 -4.07 13.29
C HIS A 51 6.08 -4.21 11.80
N SER A 52 5.08 -4.38 10.94
CA SER A 52 5.24 -4.64 9.51
C SER A 52 5.33 -3.38 8.64
N GLY A 53 5.48 -2.21 9.25
CA GLY A 53 5.51 -0.92 8.56
C GLY A 53 6.42 0.09 9.26
N THR A 54 6.31 1.36 8.86
CA THR A 54 6.97 2.49 9.52
C THR A 54 5.91 3.54 9.80
N ASP A 55 5.83 4.00 11.05
CA ASP A 55 4.83 5.00 11.45
C ASP A 55 5.45 6.39 11.35
N PHE A 56 4.78 7.27 10.60
CA PHE A 56 5.19 8.66 10.45
C PHE A 56 4.31 9.57 11.29
N LYS A 57 4.93 10.51 12.01
CA LYS A 57 4.23 11.51 12.79
C LYS A 57 3.57 12.53 11.87
N THR A 58 2.37 12.96 12.25
CA THR A 58 1.58 13.98 11.55
C THR A 58 1.53 15.30 12.32
N ASP A 59 2.61 15.60 13.06
CA ASP A 59 2.77 16.81 13.89
C ASP A 59 1.64 17.03 14.92
N GLY A 60 1.09 15.93 15.45
CA GLY A 60 0.04 15.97 16.47
C GLY A 60 -1.36 16.25 15.95
N VAL A 61 -1.58 16.26 14.62
CA VAL A 61 -2.91 16.49 14.02
C VAL A 61 -3.25 15.41 12.99
N GLU A 62 -4.55 15.15 12.81
CA GLU A 62 -5.05 14.36 11.67
C GLU A 62 -5.19 15.22 10.40
N GLY A 63 -5.39 14.58 9.26
CA GLY A 63 -5.77 15.27 8.01
C GLY A 63 -4.60 15.72 7.14
N LYS A 64 -3.37 15.29 7.42
CA LYS A 64 -2.22 15.56 6.55
C LYS A 64 -2.41 14.86 5.21
N PRO A 65 -2.04 15.49 4.07
CA PRO A 65 -2.14 14.83 2.77
C PRO A 65 -1.27 13.58 2.73
N VAL A 66 -1.89 12.45 2.35
CA VAL A 66 -1.20 11.18 2.08
C VAL A 66 -1.13 11.01 0.57
N VAL A 67 0.08 10.80 0.06
CA VAL A 67 0.34 10.71 -1.38
C VAL A 67 0.81 9.32 -1.81
N ALA A 68 0.50 8.96 -3.05
CA ALA A 68 1.06 7.76 -3.66
C ALA A 68 2.59 7.87 -3.76
N VAL A 69 3.31 6.89 -3.24
CA VAL A 69 4.77 6.90 -3.22
C VAL A 69 5.34 6.68 -4.62
N ALA A 70 4.61 5.98 -5.49
CA ALA A 70 4.96 5.73 -6.88
C ALA A 70 3.67 5.55 -7.71
N ASP A 71 3.81 5.59 -9.03
CA ASP A 71 2.74 5.27 -9.98
C ASP A 71 2.17 3.87 -9.70
N GLY A 72 0.86 3.69 -9.93
CA GLY A 72 0.23 2.39 -9.73
C GLY A 72 -1.29 2.42 -9.81
N TYR A 73 -1.90 1.44 -9.17
CA TYR A 73 -3.34 1.39 -8.96
C TYR A 73 -3.69 0.82 -7.60
N VAL A 74 -4.81 1.27 -7.03
CA VAL A 74 -5.35 0.69 -5.79
C VAL A 74 -5.87 -0.71 -6.08
N SER A 75 -5.26 -1.72 -5.47
CA SER A 75 -5.62 -3.14 -5.64
C SER A 75 -6.56 -3.64 -4.56
N ARG A 76 -6.49 -3.05 -3.37
CA ARG A 76 -7.34 -3.42 -2.22
C ARG A 76 -7.65 -2.20 -1.36
N ILE A 77 -8.88 -2.16 -0.88
CA ILE A 77 -9.37 -1.15 0.05
C ILE A 77 -9.92 -1.85 1.29
N LEU A 78 -9.41 -1.49 2.46
CA LEU A 78 -9.89 -2.00 3.74
C LEU A 78 -10.58 -0.88 4.50
N GLN A 79 -11.76 -1.17 5.04
CA GLN A 79 -12.39 -0.38 6.09
C GLN A 79 -12.74 -1.31 7.24
N SER A 80 -12.08 -1.13 8.38
CA SER A 80 -12.23 -1.95 9.58
C SER A 80 -12.29 -1.06 10.83
N PRO A 81 -13.04 -1.44 11.88
CA PRO A 81 -12.98 -0.74 13.18
C PRO A 81 -11.72 -1.08 13.98
N SER A 82 -10.93 -2.06 13.54
CA SER A 82 -9.70 -2.50 14.18
C SER A 82 -8.55 -2.71 13.19
N GLY A 83 -7.31 -2.75 13.68
CA GLY A 83 -6.13 -3.04 12.86
C GLY A 83 -5.74 -1.80 12.07
N TYR A 84 -5.58 -1.89 10.75
CA TYR A 84 -5.22 -0.72 9.94
C TYR A 84 -6.33 0.34 9.81
N GLY A 85 -7.55 0.10 10.32
CA GLY A 85 -8.64 1.07 10.17
C GLY A 85 -9.09 1.23 8.71
N LEU A 86 -8.97 2.44 8.18
CA LEU A 86 -9.04 2.71 6.74
C LEU A 86 -7.66 2.51 6.12
N ALA A 87 -7.59 1.63 5.11
CA ALA A 87 -6.33 1.36 4.41
C ALA A 87 -6.47 1.20 2.90
N LEU A 88 -5.41 1.61 2.20
CA LEU A 88 -5.23 1.43 0.76
C LEU A 88 -3.99 0.59 0.49
N TYR A 89 -4.11 -0.35 -0.45
CA TYR A 89 -3.00 -1.11 -1.02
C TYR A 89 -2.83 -0.66 -2.46
N VAL A 90 -1.64 -0.20 -2.82
CA VAL A 90 -1.33 0.27 -4.18
C VAL A 90 -0.28 -0.65 -4.78
N VAL A 91 -0.61 -1.29 -5.89
CA VAL A 91 0.33 -2.11 -6.67
C VAL A 91 1.07 -1.21 -7.65
N HIS A 92 2.39 -1.37 -7.70
CA HIS A 92 3.30 -0.61 -8.56
C HIS A 92 3.80 -1.44 -9.75
N PRO A 93 4.16 -0.80 -10.89
CA PRO A 93 4.66 -1.50 -12.06
C PRO A 93 5.92 -2.35 -11.85
N ASN A 94 6.74 -2.00 -10.85
CA ASN A 94 7.96 -2.74 -10.50
C ASN A 94 7.70 -4.00 -9.62
N GLY A 95 6.43 -4.35 -9.41
CA GLY A 95 6.03 -5.55 -8.67
C GLY A 95 5.92 -5.38 -7.16
N THR A 96 6.14 -4.17 -6.63
CA THR A 96 5.93 -3.88 -5.21
C THR A 96 4.50 -3.47 -4.90
N THR A 97 4.18 -3.44 -3.60
CA THR A 97 2.93 -2.89 -3.09
C THR A 97 3.22 -1.97 -1.91
N SER A 98 2.72 -0.74 -1.97
CA SER A 98 2.68 0.14 -0.81
C SER A 98 1.35 0.01 -0.08
N VAL A 99 1.39 0.15 1.24
CA VAL A 99 0.21 0.05 2.11
C VAL A 99 0.13 1.30 2.98
N TYR A 100 -1.03 1.93 2.97
CA TYR A 100 -1.34 3.14 3.72
C TYR A 100 -2.42 2.80 4.72
N GLY A 101 -2.10 2.77 6.01
CA GLY A 101 -3.05 2.47 7.09
C GLY A 101 -3.40 3.70 7.92
N HIS A 102 -4.35 3.52 8.85
CA HIS A 102 -4.81 4.50 9.82
C HIS A 102 -5.31 5.82 9.18
N LEU A 103 -5.87 5.74 7.98
CA LEU A 103 -6.32 6.91 7.23
C LEU A 103 -7.61 7.49 7.85
N SER A 104 -7.84 8.79 7.75
CA SER A 104 -9.13 9.40 8.13
C SER A 104 -10.12 9.45 6.96
N ARG A 105 -9.60 9.56 5.73
CA ARG A 105 -10.41 9.70 4.50
C ARG A 105 -9.64 9.24 3.27
N PHE A 106 -10.34 8.63 2.30
CA PHE A 106 -9.81 8.34 0.97
C PHE A 106 -10.02 9.50 0.00
N ARG A 107 -9.35 9.47 -1.16
CA ARG A 107 -9.72 10.26 -2.35
C ARG A 107 -11.21 10.06 -2.66
N SER A 108 -11.88 11.08 -3.18
CA SER A 108 -13.35 11.14 -3.27
C SER A 108 -13.97 9.98 -4.05
N ASP A 109 -13.40 9.63 -5.19
CA ASP A 109 -13.83 8.50 -6.03
C ASP A 109 -13.78 7.16 -5.30
N ILE A 110 -12.70 6.92 -4.55
CA ILE A 110 -12.52 5.72 -3.72
C ILE A 110 -13.52 5.72 -2.57
N ALA A 111 -13.70 6.85 -1.89
CA ALA A 111 -14.65 6.98 -0.78
C ALA A 111 -16.10 6.72 -1.21
N GLU A 112 -16.50 7.24 -2.38
CA GLU A 112 -17.81 7.00 -2.97
C GLU A 112 -18.02 5.53 -3.32
N TYR A 113 -17.02 4.88 -3.92
CA TYR A 113 -17.05 3.45 -4.21
C TYR A 113 -17.21 2.61 -2.93
N VAL A 114 -16.40 2.87 -1.90
CA VAL A 114 -16.49 2.16 -0.61
C VAL A 114 -17.86 2.36 0.02
N LYS A 115 -18.40 3.58 -0.01
CA LYS A 115 -19.75 3.88 0.50
C LYS A 115 -20.83 3.08 -0.24
N ALA A 116 -20.74 2.98 -1.57
CA ALA A 116 -21.66 2.19 -2.38
C ALA A 116 -21.57 0.70 -2.05
N GLU A 117 -20.36 0.16 -1.96
CA GLU A 117 -20.13 -1.26 -1.63
C GLU A 117 -20.60 -1.61 -0.22
N ARG A 118 -20.37 -0.74 0.78
CA ARG A 118 -20.91 -0.92 2.14
C ARG A 118 -22.42 -0.97 2.16
N ARG A 119 -23.09 -0.11 1.39
CA ARG A 119 -24.56 -0.12 1.26
C ARG A 119 -25.03 -1.40 0.59
N ARG A 120 -24.34 -1.86 -0.46
CA ARG A 120 -24.65 -3.08 -1.21
C ARG A 120 -24.51 -4.33 -0.32
N LEU A 121 -23.41 -4.41 0.44
CA LEU A 121 -23.07 -5.54 1.30
C LEU A 121 -23.78 -5.50 2.67
N LYS A 122 -24.31 -4.33 3.07
CA LYS A 122 -24.89 -4.07 4.39
C LYS A 122 -23.90 -4.35 5.53
N GLN A 123 -22.64 -4.00 5.33
CA GLN A 123 -21.56 -4.22 6.30
C GLN A 123 -20.84 -2.91 6.62
N SER A 124 -20.45 -2.75 7.89
CA SER A 124 -19.61 -1.64 8.33
C SER A 124 -18.14 -1.89 7.98
N ARG A 125 -17.68 -3.12 8.18
CA ARG A 125 -16.37 -3.61 7.76
C ARG A 125 -16.44 -4.13 6.33
N VAL A 126 -15.55 -3.67 5.47
CA VAL A 126 -15.42 -4.17 4.10
C VAL A 126 -13.96 -4.36 3.73
N ASP A 127 -13.71 -5.38 2.92
CA ASP A 127 -12.42 -5.75 2.37
C ASP A 127 -12.60 -5.97 0.86
N LEU A 128 -12.27 -4.94 0.08
CA LEU A 128 -12.65 -4.83 -1.33
C LEU A 128 -11.42 -5.00 -2.21
N TYR A 129 -11.49 -5.91 -3.17
CA TYR A 129 -10.45 -6.11 -4.18
C TYR A 129 -10.86 -5.39 -5.48
N CYS A 130 -9.98 -4.53 -5.96
CA CYS A 130 -10.22 -3.68 -7.12
C CYS A 130 -9.57 -4.26 -8.37
N LYS A 131 -10.17 -4.02 -9.53
CA LYS A 131 -9.55 -4.41 -10.81
C LYS A 131 -8.33 -3.52 -11.10
N ALA A 132 -7.35 -4.07 -11.81
CA ALA A 132 -6.22 -3.28 -12.30
C ALA A 132 -6.72 -2.08 -13.12
N GLY A 133 -6.17 -0.90 -12.82
CA GLY A 133 -6.56 0.35 -13.48
C GLY A 133 -7.90 0.96 -13.07
N GLN A 134 -8.66 0.34 -12.14
CA GLN A 134 -9.94 0.91 -11.68
C GLN A 134 -9.74 2.25 -10.94
N PHE A 135 -8.74 2.30 -10.08
CA PHE A 135 -8.31 3.53 -9.39
C PHE A 135 -6.81 3.70 -9.61
N THR A 136 -6.46 4.35 -10.72
CA THR A 136 -5.06 4.69 -10.99
C THR A 136 -4.59 5.80 -10.07
N VAL A 137 -3.30 5.75 -9.73
CA VAL A 137 -2.62 6.78 -8.95
C VAL A 137 -1.30 7.15 -9.60
N LYS A 138 -0.93 8.42 -9.49
CA LYS A 138 0.37 8.94 -9.92
C LYS A 138 1.26 9.24 -8.73
N ARG A 139 2.57 9.03 -8.90
CA ARG A 139 3.58 9.40 -7.90
C ARG A 139 3.35 10.84 -7.43
N GLY A 140 3.22 11.02 -6.12
CA GLY A 140 2.97 12.30 -5.48
C GLY A 140 1.52 12.78 -5.48
N GLU A 141 0.59 12.06 -6.11
CA GLU A 141 -0.84 12.36 -6.09
C GLU A 141 -1.43 12.11 -4.70
N GLU A 142 -2.27 13.02 -4.20
CA GLU A 142 -3.02 12.81 -2.96
C GLU A 142 -4.08 11.71 -3.15
N ILE A 143 -3.95 10.65 -2.36
CA ILE A 143 -4.84 9.47 -2.41
C ILE A 143 -5.67 9.32 -1.14
N ALA A 144 -5.29 10.00 -0.06
CA ALA A 144 -5.95 9.92 1.23
C ALA A 144 -5.55 11.09 2.16
N ARG A 145 -6.13 11.08 3.36
CA ARG A 145 -5.77 11.93 4.49
C ARG A 145 -5.35 11.07 5.68
N SER A 146 -4.30 11.48 6.38
CA SER A 146 -3.85 10.80 7.60
C SER A 146 -4.92 10.86 8.70
N GLY A 147 -4.92 9.88 9.60
CA GLY A 147 -5.89 9.80 10.67
C GLY A 147 -5.39 8.94 11.83
N ASN A 148 -6.35 8.47 12.63
CA ASN A 148 -6.11 7.58 13.76
C ASN A 148 -7.16 6.46 13.82
N THR A 149 -7.58 5.95 12.65
CA THR A 149 -8.58 4.86 12.60
C THR A 149 -7.94 3.50 12.85
N GLY A 150 -8.68 2.59 13.50
CA GLY A 150 -8.29 1.18 13.68
C GLY A 150 -7.72 0.88 15.06
#